data_AF-A0A3M2ARE9-F1
#
_entry.id   AF-A0A3M2ARE9-F1
#
_cell.length_a   1.000
_cell.length_b   1.000
_cell.length_c   1.000
_cell.angle_alpha   90.00
_cell.angle_beta   90.00
_cell.angle_gamma   90.00
#
_symmetry.space_group_name_H-M   'P 1'
#
loop_
_entity.id
_entity.type
_entity.pdbx_description
1 polymer ?
#
loop_
_entity_poly.entity_id
_entity_poly.type
_entity_poly.pdbx_seq_one_letter_code
_entity_poly.pdbx_strand_id
1 'polypeptide(L)'
;MRWGWILVDGVAVTLFVLVGLQSHGTLDEYGLQRSLPPFLIGWFLAASVLGVYRAQPPKWSLPVAWVVGVTVSIALRNLLIGRGLLGGISPVFWGISLVGVALFTGLPRLVASLTQRRRRATVAR
;
A
#
# COMPACT_ATOMS: atom_id res chain seq x y z
N MET A 1 -18.29 0.71 -6.81
CA MET A 1 -17.03 0.54 -6.04
C MET A 1 -16.42 -0.82 -6.37
N ARG A 2 -15.09 -0.95 -6.39
CA ARG A 2 -14.40 -2.21 -6.68
C ARG A 2 -13.93 -2.88 -5.38
N TRP A 3 -14.87 -3.44 -4.63
CA TRP A 3 -14.64 -4.04 -3.31
C TRP A 3 -13.53 -5.09 -3.30
N GLY A 4 -13.36 -5.87 -4.38
CA GLY A 4 -12.28 -6.84 -4.49
C GLY A 4 -10.87 -6.23 -4.33
N TRP A 5 -10.66 -4.97 -4.75
CA TRP A 5 -9.35 -4.32 -4.57
C TRP A 5 -9.06 -3.93 -3.13
N ILE A 6 -10.08 -3.76 -2.28
CA ILE A 6 -9.88 -3.48 -0.86
C ILE A 6 -9.24 -4.68 -0.19
N LEU A 7 -9.76 -5.90 -0.46
CA LEU A 7 -9.21 -7.13 0.08
C LEU A 7 -7.79 -7.39 -0.44
N VAL A 8 -7.58 -7.24 -1.75
CA VAL A 8 -6.25 -7.40 -2.36
C VAL A 8 -5.24 -6.45 -1.75
N ASP A 9 -5.62 -5.18 -1.55
CA ASP A 9 -4.74 -4.20 -0.91
C ASP A 9 -4.47 -4.52 0.56
N GLY A 10 -5.48 -4.96 1.30
CA GLY A 10 -5.31 -5.37 2.69
C GLY A 10 -4.30 -6.50 2.84
N VAL A 11 -4.40 -7.52 1.99
CA VAL A 11 -3.42 -8.62 1.94
C VAL A 11 -2.05 -8.11 1.49
N ALA A 12 -1.99 -7.29 0.43
CA ALA A 12 -0.74 -6.75 -0.10
C ALA A 12 0.04 -5.91 0.92
N VAL A 13 -0.64 -4.97 1.60
CA VAL A 13 -0.04 -4.13 2.64
C VAL A 13 0.37 -4.96 3.85
N THR A 14 -0.45 -5.95 4.25
CA THR A 14 -0.11 -6.86 5.34
C THR A 14 1.16 -7.65 5.00
N LEU A 15 1.24 -8.25 3.81
CA LEU A 15 2.43 -9.00 3.37
C LEU A 15 3.67 -8.11 3.31
N PHE A 16 3.56 -6.88 2.82
CA PHE A 16 4.67 -5.92 2.84
C PHE A 16 5.19 -5.70 4.27
N VAL A 17 4.29 -5.46 5.23
CA VAL A 17 4.67 -5.25 6.64
C VAL A 17 5.32 -6.51 7.23
N LEU A 18 4.74 -7.68 7.00
CA LEU A 18 5.26 -8.95 7.53
C LEU A 18 6.66 -9.26 6.97
N VAL A 19 6.87 -9.08 5.67
CA VAL A 19 8.18 -9.24 5.04
C VAL A 19 9.18 -8.24 5.63
N GLY A 20 8.81 -6.97 5.76
CA GLY A 20 9.68 -5.96 6.36
C GLY A 20 10.08 -6.28 7.80
N LEU A 21 9.11 -6.69 8.64
CA LEU A 21 9.38 -7.08 10.03
C LEU A 21 10.29 -8.30 10.11
N GLN A 22 10.04 -9.33 9.28
CA GLN A 22 10.85 -10.54 9.21
C GLN A 22 12.29 -10.22 8.77
N SER A 23 12.47 -9.40 7.73
CA SER A 23 13.78 -8.99 7.23
C SER A 23 14.62 -8.22 8.25
N HIS A 24 13.97 -7.55 9.21
CA HIS A 24 14.63 -6.82 10.29
C HIS A 24 14.73 -7.63 11.60
N GLY A 25 14.28 -8.89 11.64
CA GLY A 25 14.26 -9.70 12.86
C GLY A 25 13.35 -9.11 13.96
N THR A 26 12.30 -8.40 13.56
CA THR A 26 11.35 -7.72 14.47
C THR A 26 9.92 -8.20 14.26
N LEU A 27 9.76 -9.44 13.77
CA LEU A 27 8.46 -10.08 13.65
C LEU A 27 8.03 -10.63 15.01
N ASP A 28 7.62 -9.72 15.88
CA ASP A 28 7.06 -9.98 17.20
C ASP A 28 5.77 -9.17 17.40
N GLU A 29 5.11 -9.36 18.54
CA GLU A 29 3.87 -8.66 18.89
C GLU A 29 4.05 -7.13 18.83
N TYR A 30 5.14 -6.62 19.41
CA TYR A 30 5.43 -5.20 19.43
C TYR A 30 5.67 -4.63 18.02
N GLY A 31 6.38 -5.36 17.17
CA GLY A 31 6.64 -5.05 15.77
C GLY A 31 5.37 -4.94 14.95
N LEU A 32 4.44 -5.88 15.15
CA LEU A 32 3.12 -5.87 14.52
C LEU A 32 2.29 -4.67 14.98
N GLN A 33 2.16 -4.46 16.29
CA GLN A 33 1.36 -3.37 16.86
C GLN A 33 1.81 -1.99 16.36
N ARG A 34 3.13 -1.74 16.29
CA ARG A 34 3.67 -0.45 15.86
C ARG A 34 3.72 -0.24 14.35
N SER A 35 3.51 -1.28 13.53
CA SER A 35 3.73 -1.19 12.07
C SER A 35 2.49 -1.53 11.24
N LEU A 36 1.78 -2.61 11.56
CA LEU A 36 0.68 -3.08 10.71
C LEU A 36 -0.52 -2.11 10.72
N PRO A 37 -1.08 -1.68 11.88
CA PRO A 37 -2.20 -0.75 11.88
C PRO A 37 -1.89 0.60 11.20
N PRO A 38 -0.75 1.27 11.45
CA PRO A 38 -0.39 2.50 10.74
C PRO A 38 -0.38 2.36 9.23
N PHE A 39 0.19 1.26 8.71
CA PHE A 39 0.26 1.01 7.27
C PHE A 39 -1.10 0.73 6.64
N LEU A 40 -1.95 -0.07 7.31
CA LEU A 40 -3.31 -0.31 6.83
C LEU A 40 -4.15 0.98 6.85
N ILE A 41 -4.10 1.73 7.96
CA ILE A 41 -4.87 2.98 8.12
C ILE A 41 -4.40 4.00 7.09
N GLY A 42 -3.10 4.27 6.99
CA GLY A 42 -2.56 5.26 6.07
C GLY A 42 -2.86 4.93 4.62
N TRP A 43 -2.71 3.65 4.22
CA TRP A 43 -3.08 3.19 2.90
C TRP A 43 -4.57 3.35 2.60
N PHE A 44 -5.45 2.77 3.42
CA PHE A 44 -6.88 2.74 3.14
C PHE A 44 -7.51 4.14 3.21
N LEU A 45 -7.02 5.00 4.10
CA LEU A 45 -7.44 6.40 4.15
C LEU A 45 -7.10 7.10 2.84
N ALA A 46 -5.84 7.05 2.40
CA ALA A 46 -5.41 7.71 1.17
C ALA A 46 -6.11 7.13 -0.07
N ALA A 47 -6.16 5.80 -0.21
CA ALA A 47 -6.77 5.12 -1.34
C ALA A 47 -8.27 5.40 -1.45
N SER A 48 -8.98 5.50 -0.31
CA SER A 48 -10.41 5.82 -0.29
C SER A 48 -10.66 7.28 -0.66
N VAL A 49 -9.93 8.22 -0.06
CA VAL A 49 -10.04 9.67 -0.34
C VAL A 49 -9.73 9.98 -1.80
N LEU A 50 -8.68 9.38 -2.36
CA LEU A 50 -8.25 9.61 -3.74
C LEU A 50 -9.06 8.79 -4.76
N GLY A 51 -10.00 7.96 -4.30
CA GLY A 51 -10.94 7.26 -5.15
C GLY A 51 -10.35 6.07 -5.91
N VAL A 52 -9.30 5.43 -5.40
CA VAL A 52 -8.69 4.21 -5.98
C VAL A 52 -9.73 3.08 -6.11
N TYR A 53 -10.69 3.02 -5.19
CA TYR A 53 -11.75 2.00 -5.16
C TYR A 53 -13.02 2.37 -5.95
N ARG A 54 -13.01 3.48 -6.69
CA ARG A 54 -14.14 3.85 -7.58
C ARG A 54 -14.28 2.83 -8.71
N ALA A 55 -15.47 2.78 -9.32
CA ALA A 55 -15.71 1.91 -10.48
C ALA A 55 -14.78 2.26 -11.66
N GLN A 56 -14.58 3.56 -11.88
CA GLN A 56 -13.68 4.12 -12.89
C GLN A 56 -12.70 5.08 -12.19
N PRO A 57 -11.63 4.56 -11.57
CA PRO A 57 -10.68 5.40 -10.86
C PRO A 57 -9.86 6.25 -11.86
N PRO A 58 -9.57 7.52 -11.56
CA PRO A 58 -8.65 8.33 -12.37
C PRO A 58 -7.27 7.68 -12.45
N LYS A 59 -6.56 7.83 -13.59
CA LYS A 59 -5.22 7.24 -13.79
C LYS A 59 -4.19 7.73 -12.76
N TRP A 60 -4.36 8.94 -12.24
CA TRP A 60 -3.50 9.53 -11.22
C TRP A 60 -3.79 9.03 -9.79
N SER A 61 -4.97 8.45 -9.54
CA SER A 61 -5.41 8.14 -8.17
C SER A 61 -4.49 7.15 -7.45
N LEU A 62 -4.06 6.08 -8.14
CA LEU A 62 -3.19 5.07 -7.57
C LEU A 62 -1.77 5.58 -7.26
N PRO A 63 -1.03 6.21 -8.19
CA PRO A 63 0.30 6.72 -7.88
C PRO A 63 0.29 7.82 -6.81
N VAL A 64 -0.74 8.68 -6.78
CA VAL A 64 -0.88 9.68 -5.71
C VAL A 64 -1.20 8.99 -4.37
N ALA A 65 -2.04 7.95 -4.36
CA ALA A 65 -2.32 7.17 -3.16
C ALA A 65 -1.10 6.40 -2.64
N TRP A 66 -0.18 5.99 -3.51
CA TRP A 66 1.11 5.43 -3.09
C TRP A 66 1.90 6.44 -2.26
N VAL A 67 2.13 7.62 -2.82
CA VAL A 67 2.91 8.67 -2.16
C VAL A 67 2.26 9.11 -0.86
N VAL A 68 0.97 9.44 -0.91
CA VAL A 68 0.23 9.93 0.25
C VAL A 68 0.05 8.83 1.30
N GLY A 69 -0.40 7.65 0.89
CA GLY A 69 -0.68 6.53 1.80
C GLY A 69 0.56 6.06 2.55
N VAL A 70 1.70 5.90 1.87
CA VAL A 70 2.96 5.53 2.52
C VAL A 70 3.44 6.63 3.47
N THR A 71 3.35 7.89 3.06
CA THR A 71 3.75 9.02 3.92
C THR A 71 2.90 9.08 5.18
N VAL A 72 1.58 8.96 5.07
CA VAL A 72 0.66 8.93 6.22
C VAL A 72 0.94 7.71 7.10
N SER A 73 1.17 6.54 6.50
CA SER A 73 1.50 5.31 7.24
C SER A 73 2.74 5.47 8.12
N ILE A 74 3.80 6.06 7.57
CA ILE A 74 5.06 6.30 8.30
C ILE A 74 4.88 7.36 9.38
N ALA A 75 4.13 8.44 9.09
CA ALA A 75 3.84 9.47 10.08
C ALA A 75 3.06 8.91 11.27
N LEU A 76 2.02 8.10 11.01
CA LEU A 76 1.24 7.41 12.04
C LEU A 76 2.13 6.45 12.87
N ARG A 77 2.99 5.69 12.20
CA ARG A 77 3.96 4.82 12.88
C ARG A 77 4.89 5.62 13.78
N ASN A 78 5.45 6.73 13.29
CA ASN A 78 6.36 7.58 14.05
C ASN A 78 5.68 8.19 15.28
N LEU A 79 4.40 8.56 15.17
CA LEU A 79 3.59 8.99 16.30
C LEU A 79 3.49 7.89 17.37
N LEU A 80 3.20 6.65 16.98
CA LEU A 80 3.07 5.52 17.91
C LEU A 80 4.38 5.18 18.63
N ILE A 81 5.54 5.35 17.98
CA ILE A 81 6.85 5.08 18.59
C ILE A 81 7.46 6.32 19.28
N GLY A 82 6.67 7.37 19.54
CA GLY A 82 7.10 8.54 20.29
C GLY A 82 8.07 9.48 19.56
N ARG A 83 8.18 9.39 18.23
CA ARG A 83 9.04 10.26 17.41
C ARG A 83 8.33 11.52 16.91
N GLY A 84 7.03 11.67 17.16
CA GLY A 84 6.19 12.73 16.59
C GLY A 84 5.85 12.47 15.11
N LEU A 85 4.88 13.22 14.56
CA LEU A 85 4.35 12.96 13.21
C LEU A 85 5.39 13.08 12.09
N LEU A 86 6.28 14.08 12.18
CA LEU A 86 7.30 14.37 11.17
C LEU A 86 8.72 14.09 11.65
N GLY A 87 8.90 13.61 12.89
CA GLY A 87 10.23 13.42 13.46
C GLY A 87 10.99 12.31 12.75
N GLY A 88 11.95 12.71 11.91
CA GLY A 88 12.94 11.83 11.31
C GLY A 88 12.36 10.74 10.40
N ILE A 89 11.49 11.10 9.43
CA ILE A 89 11.20 10.19 8.32
C ILE A 89 12.51 9.92 7.60
N SER A 90 13.09 8.73 7.82
CA SER A 90 14.28 8.30 7.11
C SER A 90 13.97 8.25 5.61
N PRO A 91 14.71 8.98 4.75
CA PRO A 91 14.49 8.96 3.30
C PRO A 91 14.61 7.56 2.72
N VAL A 92 15.52 6.73 3.28
CA VAL A 92 15.71 5.34 2.88
C VAL A 92 14.49 4.49 3.25
N PHE A 93 14.00 4.60 4.48
CA PHE A 93 12.81 3.86 4.90
C PHE A 93 11.58 4.27 4.09
N TRP A 94 11.41 5.56 3.81
CA TRP A 94 10.34 6.07 2.97
C TRP A 94 10.44 5.55 1.54
N GLY A 95 11.63 5.62 0.92
CA GLY A 95 11.86 5.10 -0.43
C GLY A 95 11.60 3.61 -0.56
N ILE A 96 12.11 2.79 0.37
CA ILE A 96 11.85 1.34 0.40
C ILE A 96 10.36 1.07 0.60
N SER A 97 9.70 1.82 1.49
CA SER A 97 8.26 1.65 1.73
C SER A 97 7.43 2.03 0.51
N LEU A 98 7.80 3.07 -0.22
CA LEU A 98 7.16 3.43 -1.49
C LEU A 98 7.26 2.32 -2.51
N VAL A 99 8.49 1.83 -2.75
CA VAL A 99 8.72 0.77 -3.74
C VAL A 99 8.02 -0.51 -3.30
N GLY A 100 8.15 -0.91 -2.04
CA GLY A 100 7.50 -2.10 -1.50
C GLY A 100 5.99 -2.04 -1.64
N VAL A 101 5.33 -1.00 -1.10
CA VAL A 101 3.87 -0.88 -1.19
C VAL A 101 3.40 -0.77 -2.65
N ALA A 102 4.13 -0.04 -3.51
CA ALA A 102 3.82 0.04 -4.93
C ALA A 102 3.92 -1.31 -5.64
N LEU A 103 4.92 -2.14 -5.31
CA LEU A 103 5.05 -3.49 -5.85
C LEU A 103 3.90 -4.38 -5.38
N PHE A 104 3.66 -4.46 -4.08
CA PHE A 104 2.66 -5.35 -3.51
C PHE A 104 1.23 -4.99 -3.95
N THR A 105 0.89 -3.70 -4.04
CA THR A 105 -0.45 -3.25 -4.47
C THR A 105 -0.55 -3.11 -6.00
N GLY A 106 0.55 -2.76 -6.68
CA GLY A 106 0.58 -2.53 -8.12
C GLY A 106 0.65 -3.81 -8.96
N LEU A 107 1.40 -4.82 -8.53
CA LEU A 107 1.57 -6.07 -9.29
C LEU A 107 0.23 -6.79 -9.55
N PRO A 108 -0.67 -6.97 -8.56
CA PRO A 108 -1.98 -7.58 -8.82
C PRO A 108 -2.80 -6.81 -9.87
N ARG A 109 -2.74 -5.48 -9.85
CA ARG A 109 -3.41 -4.62 -10.83
C ARG A 109 -2.79 -4.74 -12.21
N LEU A 110 -1.46 -4.78 -12.30
CA LEU A 110 -0.73 -4.98 -13.54
C LEU A 110 -1.12 -6.32 -14.17
N VAL A 111 -1.06 -7.41 -13.41
CA VAL A 111 -1.44 -8.75 -13.87
C VAL A 111 -2.89 -8.78 -14.35
N ALA A 112 -3.83 -8.23 -13.58
CA ALA A 112 -5.23 -8.16 -13.98
C ALA A 112 -5.43 -7.38 -15.30
N SER A 113 -4.69 -6.28 -15.48
CA SER A 113 -4.75 -5.48 -16.71
C SER A 113 -4.21 -6.23 -17.93
N LEU A 114 -3.11 -6.98 -17.77
CA LEU A 114 -2.51 -7.79 -18.82
C LEU A 114 -3.42 -8.95 -19.22
N THR A 115 -4.03 -9.64 -18.24
CA THR A 115 -4.99 -10.73 -18.50
C THR A 115 -6.24 -10.22 -19.21
N GLN A 116 -6.75 -9.04 -18.83
CA GLN A 116 -7.91 -8.44 -19.49
C GLN A 116 -7.62 -8.02 -20.94
N ARG A 117 -6.42 -7.47 -21.21
CA ARG A 117 -5.98 -7.15 -22.57
C ARG A 117 -5.92 -8.38 -23.47
N ARG A 118 -5.36 -9.49 -22.96
CA ARG A 118 -5.29 -10.77 -23.70
C ARG A 118 -6.67 -11.30 -24.06
N ARG A 119 -7.62 -11.34 -23.10
CA ARG A 119 -8.99 -11.80 -23.35
C ARG A 119 -9.71 -11.00 -24.43
N ARG A 120 -9.55 -9.67 -24.44
CA ARG A 120 -10.13 -8.80 -25.48
C ARG A 120 -9.54 -9.05 -26.86
N ALA A 121 -8.23 -9.32 -26.94
CA ALA A 121 -7.57 -9.64 -28.20
C ALA A 121 -8.02 -10.99 -28.80
N THR A 122 -8.36 -11.97 -27.95
CA THR A 122 -8.88 -13.28 -28.39
C THR A 122 -10.31 -13.21 -28.91
N VAL A 123 -11.20 -12.42 -28.28
CA VAL A 123 -12.62 -12.29 -28.69
C VAL A 123 -12.80 -11.47 -29.96
N ALA A 124 -11.84 -10.61 -30.31
CA ALA A 124 -11.87 -9.79 -31.52
C ALA A 124 -11.34 -10.51 -32.78
N ARG A 125 -10.95 -11.78 -32.66
CA ARG A 125 -10.55 -12.66 -33.77
C ARG A 125 -11.67 -13.66 -34.04
#